data_AF-A0A952U0J6-F1
#
_entry.id   AF-A0A952U0J6-F1
#
_cell.length_a   1.000
_cell.length_b   1.000
_cell.length_c   1.000
_cell.angle_alpha   90.00
_cell.angle_beta   90.00
_cell.angle_gamma   90.00
#
_symmetry.space_group_name_H-M   'P 1'
#
loop_
_entity.id
_entity.type
_entity.pdbx_description
1 polymer ?
#
loop_
_entity_poly.entity_id
_entity_poly.type
_entity_poly.pdbx_seq_one_letter_code
_entity_poly.pdbx_strand_id
1 'polypeptide(L)'
;MKNRLTKRLILTAVASVALATAAALGLDQKPAQAVTLKSNVDLKQKFKGYQGAFVLYDLKNDKYIRFNEKRCAERFSPCSTFKIFNSLAGLDSKVLSGPDDKKKWDGTRRWLDSWNHDHTLQSAIQDSTVWYFQEVAKDIGEARMKDYIHKAGYGNEDISGGITKFWLGDSLKISPDEQVKFLTRLYKNELPFSKDAMETVKKLIVVSDDGSSVLRGKTGTDMKNKKTTMGWFVGYVVEDDNPYIFATNISAEDKATGRVARTITRSCLHSLGLH
;
A
#
# COMPACT_ATOMS: atom_id res chain seq x y z
N MET A 1 13.70 -38.00 -78.23
CA MET A 1 13.89 -39.46 -78.39
C MET A 1 13.62 -40.15 -77.06
N LYS A 2 12.72 -41.13 -77.09
CA LYS A 2 12.41 -42.21 -76.12
C LYS A 2 11.95 -41.76 -74.71
N ASN A 3 10.64 -41.81 -74.41
CA ASN A 3 9.83 -43.00 -74.06
C ASN A 3 10.33 -43.71 -72.78
N ARG A 4 9.51 -44.20 -71.85
CA ARG A 4 8.05 -44.24 -71.61
C ARG A 4 7.85 -44.99 -70.28
N LEU A 5 6.82 -44.58 -69.53
CA LEU A 5 5.83 -45.37 -68.76
C LEU A 5 6.30 -46.46 -67.78
N THR A 6 5.71 -46.55 -66.59
CA THR A 6 4.36 -47.12 -66.30
C THR A 6 4.19 -47.09 -64.76
N LYS A 7 3.04 -47.11 -64.07
CA LYS A 7 1.59 -47.27 -64.35
C LYS A 7 0.82 -46.91 -63.05
N ARG A 8 -0.36 -46.31 -63.24
CA ARG A 8 -1.66 -46.45 -62.53
C ARG A 8 -1.70 -46.92 -61.06
N LEU A 9 -2.49 -46.24 -60.22
CA LEU A 9 -3.78 -46.77 -59.77
C LEU A 9 -4.70 -45.69 -59.16
N ILE A 10 -5.99 -45.91 -59.35
CA ILE A 10 -7.17 -45.19 -58.85
C ILE A 10 -7.29 -45.41 -57.33
N LEU A 11 -7.71 -44.41 -56.56
CA LEU A 11 -8.58 -44.68 -55.40
C LEU A 11 -9.48 -43.49 -55.03
N THR A 12 -10.71 -43.89 -54.75
CA THR A 12 -11.95 -43.23 -54.33
C THR A 12 -11.88 -42.27 -53.15
N ALA A 13 -12.86 -41.36 -53.13
CA ALA A 13 -13.22 -40.46 -52.05
C ALA A 13 -13.40 -41.13 -50.69
N VAL A 14 -13.01 -40.44 -49.61
CA VAL A 14 -13.74 -40.43 -48.34
C VAL A 14 -13.65 -39.03 -47.76
N ALA A 15 -14.80 -38.37 -47.65
CA ALA A 15 -14.96 -37.19 -46.82
C ALA A 15 -14.94 -37.65 -45.35
N SER A 16 -13.98 -37.16 -44.57
CA SER A 16 -14.00 -37.24 -43.11
C SER A 16 -14.13 -35.83 -42.56
N VAL A 17 -15.39 -35.46 -42.30
CA VAL A 17 -15.76 -34.36 -41.43
C VAL A 17 -15.28 -34.72 -40.02
N ALA A 18 -14.16 -34.14 -39.60
CA ALA A 18 -13.82 -34.10 -38.19
C ALA A 18 -14.62 -32.94 -37.56
N LEU A 19 -15.81 -33.27 -37.06
CA LEU A 19 -16.59 -32.42 -36.18
C LEU A 19 -15.82 -32.34 -34.85
N ALA A 20 -14.98 -31.32 -34.67
CA ALA A 20 -14.44 -30.99 -33.36
C ALA A 20 -15.53 -30.25 -32.58
N THR A 21 -16.22 -30.98 -31.71
CA THR A 21 -17.13 -30.44 -30.71
C THR A 21 -16.37 -29.52 -29.76
N ALA A 22 -16.47 -28.21 -29.96
CA ALA A 22 -16.14 -27.22 -28.94
C ALA A 22 -17.24 -27.23 -27.87
N ALA A 23 -17.15 -28.20 -26.95
CA ALA A 23 -17.95 -28.20 -25.74
C ALA A 23 -17.39 -27.14 -24.77
N ALA A 24 -18.24 -26.15 -24.50
CA ALA A 24 -18.25 -25.20 -23.40
C ALA A 24 -17.13 -25.31 -22.34
N LEU A 25 -16.30 -24.26 -22.28
CA LEU A 25 -15.88 -23.65 -21.01
C LEU A 25 -16.34 -22.19 -21.05
N GLY A 26 -17.66 -22.00 -21.09
CA GLY A 26 -18.26 -20.77 -20.61
C GLY A 26 -18.03 -20.72 -19.10
N LEU A 27 -16.91 -20.15 -18.68
CA LEU A 27 -16.83 -19.61 -17.34
C LEU A 27 -17.80 -18.43 -17.33
N ASP A 28 -19.03 -18.69 -16.89
CA ASP A 28 -19.98 -17.67 -16.45
C ASP A 28 -19.33 -16.92 -15.27
N GLN A 29 -18.43 -15.99 -15.57
CA GLN A 29 -18.11 -14.94 -14.62
C GLN A 29 -19.34 -14.06 -14.56
N LYS A 30 -20.18 -14.31 -13.54
CA LYS A 30 -21.18 -13.32 -13.11
C LYS A 30 -20.45 -11.97 -13.06
N PRO A 31 -20.98 -10.92 -13.73
CA PRO A 31 -20.39 -9.60 -13.58
C PRO A 31 -20.34 -9.28 -12.09
N ALA A 32 -19.13 -8.97 -11.59
CA ALA A 32 -18.94 -8.58 -10.21
C ALA A 32 -19.93 -7.44 -9.92
N GLN A 33 -20.88 -7.68 -9.02
CA GLN A 33 -21.79 -6.63 -8.57
C GLN A 33 -20.93 -5.63 -7.81
N ALA A 34 -20.81 -4.40 -8.32
CA ALA A 34 -20.07 -3.36 -7.62
C ALA A 34 -20.62 -3.21 -6.20
N VAL A 35 -19.75 -3.33 -5.19
CA VAL A 35 -20.13 -3.12 -3.79
C VAL A 35 -20.72 -1.71 -3.67
N THR A 36 -22.02 -1.66 -3.36
CA THR A 36 -22.69 -0.39 -3.11
C THR A 36 -22.40 0.02 -1.67
N LEU A 37 -21.55 1.04 -1.51
CA LEU A 37 -21.24 1.59 -0.19
C LEU A 37 -22.53 2.02 0.53
N LYS A 38 -22.66 1.62 1.79
CA LYS A 38 -23.79 2.04 2.63
C LYS A 38 -23.78 3.56 2.78
N SER A 39 -24.91 4.21 2.46
CA SER A 39 -25.10 5.66 2.63
C SER A 39 -25.47 6.02 4.07
N ASN A 40 -25.21 7.28 4.48
CA ASN A 40 -25.60 7.84 5.79
C ASN A 40 -25.05 7.08 7.01
N VAL A 41 -23.90 6.43 6.86
CA VAL A 41 -23.21 5.74 7.95
C VAL A 41 -22.60 6.77 8.90
N ASP A 42 -23.06 6.80 10.16
CA ASP A 42 -22.41 7.61 11.19
C ASP A 42 -21.10 6.96 11.66
N LEU A 43 -19.98 7.51 11.19
CA LEU A 43 -18.64 7.06 11.60
C LEU A 43 -18.19 7.65 12.95
N LYS A 44 -18.89 8.67 13.49
CA LYS A 44 -18.46 9.41 14.68
C LYS A 44 -18.22 8.51 15.89
N GLN A 45 -19.09 7.53 16.10
CA GLN A 45 -18.97 6.62 17.24
C GLN A 45 -17.71 5.74 17.18
N LYS A 46 -17.17 5.46 15.98
CA LYS A 46 -15.92 4.69 15.82
C LYS A 46 -14.71 5.44 16.35
N PHE A 47 -14.81 6.76 16.46
CA PHE A 47 -13.74 7.65 16.94
C PHE A 47 -13.93 8.06 18.41
N LYS A 48 -14.87 7.47 19.16
CA LYS A 48 -15.09 7.82 20.58
C LYS A 48 -13.77 7.75 21.36
N GLY A 49 -13.41 8.86 22.02
CA GLY A 49 -12.17 9.00 22.79
C GLY A 49 -10.97 9.53 22.01
N TYR A 50 -11.12 9.82 20.70
CA TYR A 50 -10.05 10.34 19.85
C TYR A 50 -10.54 11.53 19.02
N GLN A 51 -9.65 12.49 18.79
CA GLN A 51 -9.81 13.43 17.68
C GLN A 51 -9.33 12.73 16.42
N GLY A 52 -10.24 12.43 15.50
CA GLY A 52 -9.93 11.59 14.35
C GLY A 52 -10.36 12.15 13.02
N ALA A 53 -9.78 11.60 11.97
CA ALA A 53 -10.13 11.79 10.57
C ALA A 53 -10.12 10.43 9.87
N PHE A 54 -11.03 10.25 8.92
CA PHE A 54 -11.05 9.13 7.99
C PHE A 54 -11.36 9.65 6.60
N VAL A 55 -10.53 9.26 5.64
CA VAL A 55 -10.79 9.46 4.21
C VAL A 55 -10.83 8.09 3.57
N LEU A 56 -11.82 7.84 2.75
CA LEU A 56 -11.90 6.72 1.82
C LEU A 56 -12.13 7.27 0.41
N TYR A 57 -11.38 6.76 -0.56
CA TYR A 57 -11.57 7.04 -1.98
C TYR A 57 -11.95 5.73 -2.68
N ASP A 58 -13.18 5.69 -3.18
CA ASP A 58 -13.67 4.66 -4.09
C ASP A 58 -13.16 4.98 -5.50
N LEU A 59 -12.17 4.22 -5.94
CA LEU A 59 -11.41 4.54 -7.15
C LEU A 59 -12.26 4.43 -8.42
N LYS A 60 -13.08 3.38 -8.57
CA LYS A 60 -13.87 3.17 -9.79
C LYS A 60 -15.00 4.20 -9.92
N ASN A 61 -15.58 4.62 -8.80
CA ASN A 61 -16.73 5.54 -8.80
C ASN A 61 -16.32 7.02 -8.61
N ASP A 62 -15.02 7.31 -8.52
CA ASP A 62 -14.45 8.64 -8.27
C ASP A 62 -15.13 9.37 -7.09
N LYS A 63 -15.33 8.64 -5.98
CA LYS A 63 -16.10 9.14 -4.83
C LYS A 63 -15.28 9.12 -3.55
N TYR A 64 -15.33 10.23 -2.84
CA TYR A 64 -14.75 10.35 -1.51
C TYR A 64 -15.79 10.23 -0.40
N ILE A 65 -15.42 9.56 0.68
CA ILE A 65 -16.11 9.60 1.96
C ILE A 65 -15.14 10.16 3.00
N ARG A 66 -15.55 11.23 3.69
CA ARG A 66 -14.73 11.90 4.70
C ARG A 66 -15.46 11.97 6.02
N PHE A 67 -14.76 11.63 7.10
CA PHE A 67 -15.13 11.99 8.46
C PHE A 67 -14.14 13.04 8.97
N ASN A 68 -14.67 14.19 9.43
CA ASN A 68 -13.89 15.35 9.87
C ASN A 68 -13.03 15.95 8.75
N GLU A 69 -13.67 16.53 7.73
CA GLU A 69 -13.02 17.10 6.54
C GLU A 69 -11.91 18.10 6.87
N LYS A 70 -12.13 18.96 7.87
CA LYS A 70 -11.10 19.92 8.30
C LYS A 70 -9.80 19.22 8.70
N ARG A 71 -9.90 18.12 9.46
CA ARG A 71 -8.74 17.33 9.87
C ARG A 71 -8.20 16.46 8.72
N CYS A 72 -9.04 16.04 7.77
CA CYS A 72 -8.60 15.34 6.56
C CYS A 72 -7.63 16.20 5.72
N ALA A 73 -7.77 17.52 5.76
CA ALA A 73 -6.87 18.48 5.13
C ALA A 73 -5.67 18.91 6.00
N GLU A 74 -5.67 18.59 7.29
CA GLU A 74 -4.60 18.99 8.22
C GLU A 74 -3.38 18.06 8.10
N ARG A 75 -2.18 18.64 8.00
CA ARG A 75 -0.94 17.89 7.85
C ARG A 75 -0.34 17.51 9.20
N PHE A 76 0.01 16.23 9.37
CA PHE A 76 0.70 15.70 10.55
C PHE A 76 1.97 14.96 10.13
N SER A 77 2.89 14.72 11.08
CA SER A 77 4.01 13.84 10.82
C SER A 77 3.53 12.46 10.33
N PRO A 78 4.10 11.89 9.25
CA PRO A 78 3.70 10.58 8.75
C PRO A 78 4.14 9.42 9.67
N CYS A 79 5.14 9.63 10.52
CA CYS A 79 5.71 8.59 11.38
C CYS A 79 6.07 7.35 10.53
N SER A 80 5.75 6.15 11.00
CA SER A 80 6.10 4.92 10.27
C SER A 80 5.32 4.68 8.98
N THR A 81 4.33 5.50 8.61
CA THR A 81 3.71 5.42 7.26
C THR A 81 4.70 5.83 6.17
N PHE A 82 5.66 6.71 6.50
CA PHE A 82 6.74 7.12 5.59
C PHE A 82 7.61 5.95 5.12
N LYS A 83 7.60 4.80 5.83
CA LYS A 83 8.32 3.59 5.41
C LYS A 83 7.87 3.07 4.04
N ILE A 84 6.63 3.37 3.61
CA ILE A 84 6.16 3.10 2.24
C ILE A 84 7.03 3.88 1.25
N PHE A 85 7.13 5.20 1.44
CA PHE A 85 7.94 6.09 0.62
C PHE A 85 9.42 5.70 0.65
N ASN A 86 9.97 5.48 1.85
CA ASN A 86 11.39 5.14 2.03
C ASN A 86 11.74 3.81 1.33
N SER A 87 10.83 2.83 1.35
CA SER A 87 11.01 1.58 0.58
C SER A 87 11.04 1.84 -0.93
N LEU A 88 10.14 2.68 -1.44
CA LEU A 88 10.10 3.05 -2.87
C LEU A 88 11.42 3.70 -3.29
N ALA A 89 11.87 4.72 -2.56
CA ALA A 89 13.11 5.43 -2.84
C ALA A 89 14.35 4.50 -2.72
N GLY A 90 14.38 3.62 -1.72
CA GLY A 90 15.49 2.68 -1.53
C GLY A 90 15.60 1.64 -2.66
N LEU A 91 14.46 1.09 -3.10
CA LEU A 91 14.43 0.13 -4.21
C LEU A 91 14.74 0.80 -5.56
N ASP A 92 14.21 2.00 -5.78
CA ASP A 92 14.42 2.74 -7.02
C ASP A 92 15.88 3.17 -7.18
N SER A 93 16.48 3.68 -6.10
CA SER A 93 17.88 4.12 -6.06
C SER A 93 18.89 2.98 -5.96
N LYS A 94 18.43 1.72 -5.97
CA LYS A 94 19.24 0.49 -5.84
C LYS A 94 20.03 0.37 -4.53
N VAL A 95 19.67 1.16 -3.53
CA VAL A 95 20.14 1.01 -2.14
C VAL A 95 19.58 -0.28 -1.53
N LEU A 96 18.37 -0.66 -1.93
CA LEU A 96 17.73 -1.93 -1.59
C LEU A 96 17.68 -2.81 -2.83
N SER A 97 18.14 -4.05 -2.69
CA SER A 97 18.10 -5.08 -3.74
C SER A 97 16.74 -5.75 -3.89
N GLY A 98 15.88 -5.70 -2.86
CA GLY A 98 14.56 -6.32 -2.87
C GLY A 98 13.99 -6.59 -1.47
N PRO A 99 12.94 -7.41 -1.36
CA PRO A 99 12.33 -7.80 -0.08
C PRO A 99 13.30 -8.43 0.93
N ASP A 100 14.28 -9.19 0.43
CA ASP A 100 15.25 -9.93 1.23
C ASP A 100 16.53 -9.14 1.56
N ASP A 101 16.60 -7.87 1.15
CA ASP A 101 17.74 -7.01 1.43
C ASP A 101 17.97 -6.90 2.93
N LYS A 102 19.13 -7.39 3.40
CA LYS A 102 19.39 -7.61 4.81
C LYS A 102 20.31 -6.53 5.37
N LYS A 103 19.89 -5.91 6.47
CA LYS A 103 20.75 -5.07 7.31
C LYS A 103 21.02 -5.74 8.65
N LYS A 104 22.30 -5.75 9.05
CA LYS A 104 22.74 -6.37 10.30
C LYS A 104 22.38 -5.48 11.49
N TRP A 105 21.92 -6.09 12.56
CA TRP A 105 21.70 -5.42 13.83
C TRP A 105 23.06 -5.02 14.45
N ASP A 106 23.10 -3.82 15.02
CA ASP A 106 24.29 -3.24 15.66
C ASP A 106 24.56 -3.79 17.07
N GLY A 107 23.78 -4.77 17.54
CA GLY A 107 23.86 -5.30 18.90
C GLY A 107 23.29 -4.38 19.97
N THR A 108 22.82 -3.18 19.62
CA THR A 108 22.25 -2.24 20.59
C THR A 108 20.82 -2.65 20.93
N ARG A 109 20.57 -2.98 22.20
CA ARG A 109 19.24 -3.34 22.68
C ARG A 109 18.30 -2.13 22.63
N ARG A 110 17.21 -2.28 21.88
CA ARG A 110 16.11 -1.33 21.75
C ARG A 110 14.90 -1.81 22.56
N TRP A 111 13.99 -0.88 22.86
CA TRP A 111 12.84 -1.12 23.73
C TRP A 111 11.78 -2.07 23.14
N LEU A 112 11.75 -2.23 21.81
CA LEU A 112 10.95 -3.26 21.14
C LEU A 112 11.83 -4.47 20.86
N ASP A 113 11.45 -5.62 21.43
CA ASP A 113 12.22 -6.86 21.25
C ASP A 113 12.27 -7.29 19.78
N SER A 114 11.21 -7.05 19.01
CA SER A 114 11.17 -7.31 17.57
C SER A 114 12.11 -6.43 16.74
N TRP A 115 12.85 -5.49 17.34
CA TRP A 115 13.87 -4.70 16.64
C TRP A 115 15.30 -5.20 16.89
N ASN A 116 15.47 -6.18 17.79
CA ASN A 116 16.76 -6.59 18.33
C ASN A 116 17.33 -7.81 17.60
N HIS A 117 17.27 -7.81 16.27
CA HIS A 117 17.85 -8.82 15.41
C HIS A 117 18.05 -8.26 13.99
N ASP A 118 18.79 -8.98 13.14
CA ASP A 118 18.93 -8.61 11.74
C ASP A 118 17.56 -8.60 11.04
N HIS A 119 17.33 -7.61 10.18
CA HIS A 119 16.09 -7.53 9.40
C HIS A 119 16.36 -7.56 7.91
N THR A 120 15.40 -8.15 7.18
CA THR A 120 15.22 -7.89 5.75
C THR A 120 14.31 -6.66 5.59
N LEU A 121 14.23 -6.10 4.37
CA LEU A 121 13.21 -5.08 4.07
C LEU A 121 11.80 -5.56 4.45
N GLN A 122 11.49 -6.83 4.18
CA GLN A 122 10.19 -7.43 4.50
C GLN A 122 9.92 -7.52 6.00
N SER A 123 10.86 -8.02 6.81
CA SER A 123 10.61 -8.07 8.26
C SER A 123 10.63 -6.67 8.88
N ALA A 124 11.51 -5.77 8.39
CA ALA A 124 11.57 -4.39 8.87
C ALA A 124 10.27 -3.61 8.64
N ILE A 125 9.58 -3.81 7.51
CA ILE A 125 8.31 -3.12 7.25
C ILE A 125 7.19 -3.67 8.13
N GLN A 126 7.16 -4.99 8.35
CA GLN A 126 6.18 -5.69 9.19
C GLN A 126 6.31 -5.27 10.67
N ASP A 127 7.52 -5.35 11.21
CA ASP A 127 7.83 -4.97 12.60
C ASP A 127 8.00 -3.46 12.78
N SER A 128 7.92 -2.72 11.68
CA SER A 128 8.05 -1.27 11.64
C SER A 128 9.37 -0.77 12.24
N THR A 129 10.45 -1.54 12.05
CA THR A 129 11.79 -1.36 12.61
C THR A 129 12.41 -0.04 12.19
N VAL A 130 12.44 0.96 13.09
CA VAL A 130 12.87 2.32 12.73
C VAL A 130 14.33 2.37 12.28
N TRP A 131 15.23 1.67 12.97
CA TRP A 131 16.66 1.76 12.68
C TRP A 131 17.00 1.26 11.27
N TYR A 132 16.32 0.23 10.77
CA TYR A 132 16.50 -0.28 9.41
C TYR A 132 16.26 0.84 8.39
N PHE A 133 15.14 1.56 8.53
CA PHE A 133 14.76 2.64 7.61
C PHE A 133 15.59 3.92 7.81
N GLN A 134 16.21 4.11 8.98
CA GLN A 134 17.21 5.16 9.16
C GLN A 134 18.48 4.85 8.38
N GLU A 135 18.94 3.59 8.39
CA GLU A 135 20.08 3.17 7.56
C GLU A 135 19.75 3.30 6.06
N VAL A 136 18.56 2.86 5.62
CA VAL A 136 18.13 3.07 4.22
C VAL A 136 18.14 4.56 3.85
N ALA A 137 17.62 5.44 4.72
CA ALA A 137 17.61 6.87 4.44
C ALA A 137 19.02 7.47 4.36
N LYS A 138 19.96 7.02 5.20
CA LYS A 138 21.37 7.41 5.12
C LYS A 138 22.01 6.96 3.81
N ASP A 139 21.79 5.71 3.42
CA ASP A 139 22.34 5.13 2.19
C ASP A 139 21.76 5.80 0.93
N ILE A 140 20.48 6.19 0.95
CA ILE A 140 19.88 7.05 -0.09
C ILE A 140 20.59 8.41 -0.10
N GLY A 141 20.80 9.00 1.07
CA GLY A 141 21.43 10.31 1.22
C GLY A 141 20.45 11.46 1.00
N GLU A 142 20.77 12.62 1.60
CA GLU A 142 19.84 13.75 1.70
C GLU A 142 19.44 14.34 0.34
N ALA A 143 20.40 14.52 -0.57
CA ALA A 143 20.14 15.08 -1.89
C ALA A 143 19.14 14.24 -2.71
N ARG A 144 19.33 12.91 -2.77
CA ARG A 144 18.41 12.00 -3.47
C ARG A 144 17.06 11.92 -2.76
N MET A 145 17.04 11.86 -1.43
CA MET A 145 15.79 11.85 -0.66
C MET A 145 14.95 13.09 -0.92
N LYS A 146 15.57 14.28 -0.96
CA LYS A 146 14.91 15.55 -1.29
C LYS A 146 14.32 15.53 -2.70
N ASP A 147 15.09 15.07 -3.68
CA ASP A 147 14.65 14.96 -5.07
C ASP A 147 13.46 14.01 -5.22
N TYR A 148 13.51 12.82 -4.60
CA TYR A 148 12.38 11.89 -4.60
C TYR A 148 11.13 12.49 -3.96
N ILE A 149 11.26 13.14 -2.79
CA ILE A 149 10.13 13.73 -2.07
C ILE A 149 9.47 14.82 -2.91
N HIS A 150 10.28 15.66 -3.54
CA HIS A 150 9.81 16.73 -4.41
C HIS A 150 9.10 16.18 -5.65
N LYS A 151 9.72 15.25 -6.39
CA LYS A 151 9.10 14.64 -7.58
C LYS A 151 7.80 13.93 -7.26
N ALA A 152 7.71 13.29 -6.09
CA ALA A 152 6.50 12.62 -5.65
C ALA A 152 5.42 13.60 -5.16
N GLY A 153 5.78 14.84 -4.79
CA GLY A 153 4.88 15.81 -4.17
C GLY A 153 4.38 15.35 -2.79
N TYR A 154 5.29 14.87 -1.94
CA TYR A 154 4.92 14.24 -0.67
C TYR A 154 4.73 15.27 0.46
N GLY A 155 3.48 15.67 0.68
CA GLY A 155 3.07 16.52 1.80
C GLY A 155 3.68 17.93 1.72
N ASN A 156 4.29 18.41 2.80
CA ASN A 156 5.01 19.68 2.83
C ASN A 156 6.47 19.60 2.33
N GLU A 157 6.94 18.41 1.94
CA GLU A 157 8.27 18.15 1.38
C GLU A 157 9.47 18.54 2.28
N ASP A 158 9.20 18.86 3.55
CA ASP A 158 10.20 19.42 4.46
C ASP A 158 11.01 18.33 5.18
N ILE A 159 12.25 18.13 4.77
CA ILE A 159 13.20 17.19 5.40
C ILE A 159 14.23 17.85 6.32
N SER A 160 14.05 19.13 6.68
CA SER A 160 15.02 19.89 7.48
C SER A 160 15.30 19.31 8.88
N GLY A 161 14.43 18.44 9.39
CA GLY A 161 14.64 17.65 10.62
C GLY A 161 15.80 16.66 10.57
N GLY A 162 16.45 16.50 9.41
CA GLY A 162 17.62 15.66 9.20
C GLY A 162 17.27 14.25 8.73
N ILE A 163 18.15 13.68 7.89
CA ILE A 163 17.94 12.48 7.07
C ILE A 163 17.50 11.21 7.81
N THR A 164 17.61 11.15 9.14
CA THR A 164 17.18 10.00 9.96
C THR A 164 15.97 10.27 10.85
N LYS A 165 15.44 11.51 10.86
CA LYS A 165 14.47 11.97 11.85
C LYS A 165 13.30 12.76 11.28
N PHE A 166 13.40 13.37 10.09
CA PHE A 166 12.39 14.30 9.56
C PHE A 166 10.95 13.75 9.54
N TRP A 167 10.77 12.42 9.46
CA TRP A 167 9.45 11.77 9.44
C TRP A 167 8.96 11.30 10.81
N LEU A 168 9.75 11.44 11.88
CA LEU A 168 9.50 10.90 13.23
C LEU A 168 9.03 11.99 14.20
N GLY A 169 7.86 12.57 13.92
CA GLY A 169 7.27 13.63 14.76
C GLY A 169 7.89 15.01 14.52
N ASP A 170 8.54 15.20 13.37
CA ASP A 170 9.43 16.33 13.07
C ASP A 170 8.91 17.16 11.86
N SER A 171 9.82 17.64 11.00
CA SER A 171 9.58 18.61 9.93
C SER A 171 8.61 18.15 8.84
N LEU A 172 8.69 16.89 8.41
CA LEU A 172 7.87 16.36 7.31
C LEU A 172 6.45 16.13 7.80
N LYS A 173 5.48 16.69 7.08
CA LYS A 173 4.05 16.54 7.39
C LYS A 173 3.23 16.28 6.14
N ILE A 174 2.19 15.47 6.27
CA ILE A 174 1.25 15.09 5.21
C ILE A 174 -0.14 14.92 5.81
N SER A 175 -1.20 15.29 5.06
CA SER A 175 -2.58 15.15 5.51
C SER A 175 -3.19 13.79 5.15
N PRO A 176 -4.32 13.39 5.79
CA PRO A 176 -5.06 12.20 5.36
C PRO A 176 -5.46 12.23 3.88
N ASP A 177 -5.90 13.37 3.35
CA ASP A 177 -6.23 13.52 1.92
C ASP A 177 -4.99 13.31 1.03
N GLU A 178 -3.84 13.85 1.43
CA GLU A 178 -2.59 13.69 0.70
C GLU A 178 -2.04 12.25 0.76
N GLN A 179 -2.23 11.56 1.89
CA GLN A 179 -1.92 10.13 2.01
C GLN A 179 -2.75 9.30 1.01
N VAL A 180 -4.06 9.57 0.93
CA VAL A 180 -4.94 8.90 -0.05
C VAL A 180 -4.50 9.23 -1.48
N LYS A 181 -4.15 10.48 -1.79
CA LYS A 181 -3.64 10.88 -3.11
C LYS A 181 -2.35 10.16 -3.47
N PHE A 182 -1.40 10.09 -2.54
CA PHE A 182 -0.13 9.39 -2.73
C PHE A 182 -0.34 7.88 -2.96
N LEU A 183 -1.17 7.24 -2.14
CA LEU A 183 -1.47 5.80 -2.24
C LEU A 183 -2.29 5.47 -3.50
N THR A 184 -3.14 6.38 -3.96
CA THR A 184 -3.85 6.25 -5.25
C THR A 184 -2.86 6.19 -6.40
N ARG A 185 -1.88 7.10 -6.43
CA ARG A 185 -0.82 7.08 -7.46
C ARG A 185 0.08 5.85 -7.34
N LEU A 186 0.39 5.41 -6.12
CA LEU A 186 1.10 4.15 -5.90
C LEU A 186 0.32 2.99 -6.50
N TYR A 187 -0.98 2.87 -6.19
CA TYR A 187 -1.84 1.82 -6.71
C TYR A 187 -1.84 1.78 -8.23
N LYS A 188 -1.97 2.95 -8.88
CA LYS A 188 -1.97 3.11 -10.34
C LYS A 188 -0.59 3.02 -11.01
N ASN A 189 0.50 2.90 -10.25
CA ASN A 189 1.88 2.98 -10.75
C ASN A 189 2.24 4.34 -11.40
N GLU A 190 1.73 5.43 -10.84
CA GLU A 190 1.87 6.81 -11.34
C GLU A 190 2.79 7.68 -10.45
N LEU A 191 3.50 7.06 -9.50
CA LEU A 191 4.56 7.75 -8.76
C LEU A 191 5.86 7.75 -9.59
N PRO A 192 6.77 8.70 -9.35
CA PRO A 192 8.04 8.82 -10.08
C PRO A 192 9.09 7.82 -9.59
N PHE A 193 8.71 6.54 -9.51
CA PHE A 193 9.57 5.41 -9.17
C PHE A 193 9.42 4.35 -10.26
N SER A 194 10.37 3.44 -10.36
CA SER A 194 10.26 2.27 -11.21
C SER A 194 9.05 1.41 -10.85
N LYS A 195 8.42 0.83 -11.89
CA LYS A 195 7.27 -0.07 -11.74
C LYS A 195 7.59 -1.23 -10.79
N ASP A 196 8.79 -1.80 -10.90
CA ASP A 196 9.24 -2.91 -10.04
C ASP A 196 9.32 -2.50 -8.56
N ALA A 197 9.81 -1.29 -8.26
CA ALA A 197 9.82 -0.78 -6.89
C ALA A 197 8.40 -0.62 -6.34
N MET A 198 7.49 -0.05 -7.14
CA MET A 198 6.08 0.13 -6.74
C MET A 198 5.38 -1.21 -6.51
N GLU A 199 5.51 -2.18 -7.42
CA GLU A 199 4.91 -3.50 -7.27
C GLU A 199 5.49 -4.28 -6.09
N THR A 200 6.80 -4.15 -5.84
CA THR A 200 7.44 -4.73 -4.66
C THR A 200 6.86 -4.14 -3.37
N VAL A 201 6.75 -2.81 -3.28
CA VAL A 201 6.20 -2.15 -2.09
C VAL A 201 4.74 -2.52 -1.84
N LYS A 202 3.91 -2.67 -2.88
CA LYS A 202 2.52 -3.14 -2.73
C LYS A 202 2.44 -4.53 -2.08
N LYS A 203 3.37 -5.43 -2.41
CA LYS A 203 3.46 -6.78 -1.81
C LYS A 203 3.96 -6.72 -0.36
N LEU A 204 4.91 -5.84 -0.08
CA LEU A 204 5.48 -5.66 1.25
C LEU A 204 4.49 -5.16 2.30
N ILE A 205 3.45 -4.44 1.89
CA ILE A 205 2.45 -3.84 2.80
C ILE A 205 1.15 -4.65 2.91
N VAL A 206 1.12 -5.92 2.49
CA VAL A 206 -0.04 -6.80 2.70
C VAL A 206 -0.22 -7.05 4.21
N VAL A 207 -1.43 -6.78 4.71
CA VAL A 207 -1.81 -6.95 6.12
C VAL A 207 -2.66 -8.21 6.31
N SER A 208 -3.57 -8.48 5.37
CA SER A 208 -4.35 -9.71 5.30
C SER A 208 -4.78 -9.98 3.87
N ASP A 209 -4.89 -11.27 3.54
CA ASP A 209 -5.32 -11.78 2.25
C ASP A 209 -6.13 -13.05 2.54
N ASP A 210 -7.41 -13.05 2.17
CA ASP A 210 -8.29 -14.22 2.31
C ASP A 210 -8.74 -14.80 0.96
N GLY A 211 -8.07 -14.40 -0.13
CA GLY A 211 -8.38 -14.80 -1.50
C GLY A 211 -9.53 -14.03 -2.14
N SER A 212 -10.44 -13.44 -1.35
CA SER A 212 -11.55 -12.61 -1.85
C SER A 212 -11.25 -11.12 -1.76
N SER A 213 -10.44 -10.73 -0.77
CA SER A 213 -10.04 -9.35 -0.54
C SER A 213 -8.65 -9.29 0.06
N VAL A 214 -7.91 -8.25 -0.34
CA VAL A 214 -6.54 -8.03 0.13
C VAL A 214 -6.43 -6.65 0.75
N LEU A 215 -6.27 -6.64 2.08
CA LEU A 215 -6.00 -5.42 2.84
C LEU A 215 -4.50 -5.14 2.81
N ARG A 216 -4.14 -4.00 2.25
CA ARG A 216 -2.78 -3.47 2.28
C ARG A 216 -2.73 -2.21 3.13
N GLY A 217 -1.66 -2.02 3.89
CA GLY A 217 -1.49 -0.79 4.63
C GLY A 217 -0.31 -0.77 5.59
N LYS A 218 -0.06 0.41 6.13
CA LYS A 218 1.01 0.66 7.08
C LYS A 218 0.51 1.48 8.26
N THR A 219 0.90 1.05 9.45
CA THR A 219 0.68 1.80 10.69
C THR A 219 1.77 2.86 10.91
N GLY A 220 1.38 3.96 11.55
CA GLY A 220 2.28 4.98 12.11
C GLY A 220 1.86 5.33 13.54
N THR A 221 2.83 5.61 14.40
CA THR A 221 2.57 6.08 15.78
C THR A 221 3.59 7.17 16.09
N ASP A 222 3.12 8.27 16.67
CA ASP A 222 3.93 9.31 17.28
C ASP A 222 3.91 9.15 18.80
N MET A 223 5.06 9.37 19.44
CA MET A 223 5.24 9.23 20.88
C MET A 223 5.90 10.47 21.45
N LYS A 224 5.24 11.10 22.43
CA LYS A 224 5.72 12.29 23.13
C LYS A 224 5.65 12.04 24.63
N ASN A 225 6.73 12.33 25.36
CA ASN A 225 6.80 12.14 26.82
C ASN A 225 6.34 10.74 27.28
N LYS A 226 6.77 9.69 26.57
CA LYS A 226 6.39 8.28 26.80
C LYS A 226 4.89 7.96 26.60
N LYS A 227 4.11 8.88 26.04
CA LYS A 227 2.70 8.70 25.68
C LYS A 227 2.53 8.60 24.17
N THR A 228 1.60 7.78 23.72
CA THR A 228 1.27 7.64 22.30
C THR A 228 0.17 8.62 21.93
N THR A 229 0.55 9.70 21.23
CA THR A 229 -0.31 10.88 21.09
C THR A 229 -0.98 11.00 19.72
N MET A 230 -0.46 10.29 18.72
CA MET A 230 -1.02 10.29 17.37
C MET A 230 -0.77 8.97 16.66
N GLY A 231 -1.80 8.47 15.97
CA GLY A 231 -1.80 7.20 15.28
C GLY A 231 -2.28 7.33 13.84
N TRP A 232 -1.66 6.55 12.96
CA TRP A 232 -2.00 6.42 11.55
C TRP A 232 -2.28 4.97 11.18
N PHE A 233 -3.24 4.77 10.29
CA PHE A 233 -3.28 3.61 9.42
C PHE A 233 -3.70 4.07 8.02
N VAL A 234 -2.85 3.81 7.04
CA VAL A 234 -3.04 4.23 5.64
C VAL A 234 -2.85 3.02 4.74
N GLY A 235 -3.61 2.95 3.65
CA GLY A 235 -3.57 1.77 2.80
C GLY A 235 -4.71 1.73 1.79
N TYR A 236 -5.01 0.53 1.32
CA TYR A 236 -6.15 0.27 0.46
C TYR A 236 -6.62 -1.18 0.60
N VAL A 237 -7.89 -1.40 0.32
CA VAL A 237 -8.48 -2.73 0.15
C VAL A 237 -8.97 -2.85 -1.28
N VAL A 238 -8.88 -4.05 -1.86
CA VAL A 238 -9.46 -4.36 -3.17
C VAL A 238 -10.56 -5.37 -2.95
N GLU A 239 -11.78 -5.01 -3.35
CA GLU A 239 -12.98 -5.83 -3.19
C GLU A 239 -13.76 -5.77 -4.50
N ASP A 240 -14.10 -6.92 -5.09
CA ASP A 240 -14.75 -7.03 -6.40
C ASP A 240 -14.05 -6.21 -7.50
N ASP A 241 -12.73 -6.34 -7.56
CA ASP A 241 -11.82 -5.57 -8.43
C ASP A 241 -11.88 -4.04 -8.22
N ASN A 242 -12.61 -3.53 -7.22
CA ASN A 242 -12.67 -2.11 -6.91
C ASN A 242 -11.67 -1.75 -5.79
N PRO A 243 -10.72 -0.85 -6.06
CA PRO A 243 -9.80 -0.34 -5.04
C PRO A 243 -10.46 0.74 -4.18
N TYR A 244 -10.40 0.57 -2.87
CA TYR A 244 -10.80 1.56 -1.89
C TYR A 244 -9.57 2.03 -1.10
N ILE A 245 -9.09 3.24 -1.38
CA ILE A 245 -7.89 3.81 -0.78
C ILE A 245 -8.28 4.60 0.46
N PHE A 246 -7.61 4.37 1.59
CA PHE A 246 -7.97 5.02 2.86
C PHE A 246 -6.78 5.64 3.60
N ALA A 247 -7.12 6.60 4.46
CA ALA A 247 -6.25 7.09 5.50
C ALA A 247 -7.05 7.41 6.77
N THR A 248 -6.60 6.86 7.89
CA THR A 248 -7.12 7.17 9.23
C THR A 248 -6.03 7.83 10.05
N ASN A 249 -6.32 9.00 10.60
CA ASN A 249 -5.50 9.67 11.59
C ASN A 249 -6.28 9.86 12.88
N ILE A 250 -5.64 9.60 14.03
CA ILE A 250 -6.21 9.85 15.36
C ILE A 250 -5.20 10.55 16.25
N SER A 251 -5.68 11.37 17.18
CA SER A 251 -4.90 11.89 18.31
C SER A 251 -5.68 11.87 19.61
N ALA A 252 -4.95 11.73 20.71
CA ALA A 252 -5.42 11.80 22.09
C ALA A 252 -4.25 12.16 23.01
N GLU A 253 -4.52 12.43 24.29
CA GLU A 253 -3.46 12.66 25.28
C GLU A 253 -2.54 11.44 25.47
N ASP A 254 -3.09 10.24 25.30
CA ASP A 254 -2.37 8.97 25.27
C ASP A 254 -3.18 7.91 24.52
N LYS A 255 -2.58 6.75 24.26
CA LYS A 255 -3.17 5.54 23.62
C LYS A 255 -3.62 5.74 22.18
N ALA A 256 -3.25 6.84 21.53
CA ALA A 256 -3.43 7.04 20.09
C ALA A 256 -2.29 6.35 19.32
N THR A 257 -2.48 5.07 18.99
CA THR A 257 -1.50 4.27 18.25
C THR A 257 -1.98 3.95 16.85
N GLY A 258 -1.05 3.63 15.94
CA GLY A 258 -1.40 3.10 14.62
C GLY A 258 -2.18 1.78 14.67
N ARG A 259 -2.03 0.98 15.74
CA ARG A 259 -2.85 -0.22 15.95
C ARG A 259 -4.31 0.14 16.22
N VAL A 260 -4.57 1.15 17.04
CA VAL A 260 -5.91 1.67 17.28
C VAL A 260 -6.48 2.30 16.00
N ALA A 261 -5.70 3.10 15.27
CA ALA A 261 -6.12 3.65 13.98
C ALA A 261 -6.53 2.56 12.98
N ARG A 262 -5.79 1.43 12.94
CA ARG A 262 -6.14 0.26 12.13
C ARG A 262 -7.46 -0.38 12.55
N THR A 263 -7.70 -0.56 13.86
CA THR A 263 -8.97 -1.08 14.38
C THR A 263 -10.16 -0.18 14.01
N ILE A 264 -9.98 1.14 14.14
CA ILE A 264 -11.00 2.12 13.74
C ILE A 264 -11.25 2.06 12.23
N THR A 265 -10.19 1.98 11.42
CA THR A 265 -10.29 1.85 9.95
C THR A 265 -11.13 0.64 9.57
N ARG A 266 -10.81 -0.55 10.09
CA ARG A 266 -11.59 -1.78 9.83
C ARG A 266 -13.06 -1.61 10.24
N SER A 267 -13.30 -0.97 11.38
CA SER A 267 -14.68 -0.68 11.82
C SER A 267 -15.42 0.28 10.88
N CYS A 268 -14.72 1.23 10.25
CA CYS A 268 -15.30 2.13 9.25
C CYS A 268 -15.58 1.39 7.94
N LEU A 269 -14.63 0.60 7.44
CA LEU A 269 -14.78 -0.23 6.24
C LEU A 269 -15.99 -1.17 6.37
N HIS A 270 -16.06 -1.94 7.46
CA HIS A 270 -17.20 -2.81 7.75
C HIS A 270 -18.54 -2.06 7.83
N SER A 271 -18.56 -0.88 8.45
CA SER A 271 -19.77 -0.05 8.50
C SER A 271 -20.19 0.49 7.12
N LEU A 272 -19.26 0.63 6.18
CA LEU A 272 -19.52 1.01 4.79
C LEU A 272 -19.89 -0.20 3.91
N GLY A 273 -19.82 -1.42 4.43
CA GLY A 273 -20.10 -2.66 3.70
C GLY A 273 -18.90 -3.21 2.92
N LEU A 274 -17.69 -2.79 3.29
CA LEU A 274 -16.42 -3.33 2.80
C LEU A 274 -15.82 -4.29 3.83
N HIS A 275 -14.81 -5.04 3.39
CA HIS A 275 -13.97 -5.97 4.20
C HIS A 275 -13.79 -5.61 5.69
#